data_AF-A0A7K7ACE4-F1
#
_entry.id   AF-A0A7K7ACE4-F1
#
_cell.length_a   1.000
_cell.length_b   1.000
_cell.length_c   1.000
_cell.angle_alpha   90.00
_cell.angle_beta   90.00
_cell.angle_gamma   90.00
#
_symmetry.space_group_name_H-M   'P 1'
#
loop_
_entity.id
_entity.type
_entity.pdbx_description
1 polymer ?
#
loop_
_entity_poly.entity_id
_entity_poly.type
_entity_poly.pdbx_seq_one_letter_code
_entity_poly.pdbx_strand_id
1 'polypeptide(L)'
;MSFRSLFQDVREAMDHVHLSGCLKEKTLENLEKYVVKDPRVPLLLSRMKEVAKVFLATNSDYSYTDVPATSAVPSAPGSDRVAPQRPWRSYFDLIVVDTRKPLFFAEGTVLRQVNTDTGNLRMGTYTGPLQHCAVYSGGESAWAG
;
A
#
# COMPACT_ATOMS: atom_id res chain seq x y z
N MET A 1 6.50 6.31 38.63
CA MET A 1 5.87 6.33 37.30
C MET A 1 4.64 7.22 37.34
N SER A 2 4.46 8.11 36.36
CA SER A 2 3.23 8.91 36.21
C SER A 2 2.31 8.26 35.16
N PHE A 3 1.02 8.57 35.15
CA PHE A 3 0.13 8.12 34.06
C PHE A 3 0.62 8.58 32.68
N ARG A 4 1.24 9.76 32.62
CA ARG A 4 1.83 10.28 31.37
C ARG A 4 3.00 9.42 30.91
N SER A 5 3.91 9.02 31.81
CA SER A 5 5.03 8.15 31.42
C SER A 5 4.54 6.76 31.02
N LEU A 6 3.58 6.20 31.76
CA LEU A 6 2.98 4.90 31.42
C LEU A 6 2.32 4.91 30.03
N PHE A 7 1.57 5.98 29.71
CA PHE A 7 0.98 6.15 28.37
C PHE A 7 2.06 6.19 27.28
N GLN A 8 3.15 6.91 27.53
CA GLN A 8 4.25 7.03 26.58
C GLN A 8 4.94 5.68 26.35
N ASP A 9 5.22 4.92 27.42
CA ASP A 9 5.84 3.59 27.34
C ASP A 9 4.98 2.63 26.47
N VAL A 10 3.66 2.65 26.66
CA VAL A 10 2.73 1.82 25.86
C VAL A 10 2.69 2.27 24.41
N ARG A 11 2.67 3.58 24.15
CA ARG A 11 2.66 4.14 22.79
C ARG A 11 3.92 3.75 22.04
N GLU A 12 5.08 3.92 22.65
CA GLU A 12 6.39 3.59 22.07
C GLU A 12 6.52 2.09 21.81
N ALA A 13 6.05 1.24 22.75
CA ALA A 13 6.03 -0.20 22.54
C ALA A 13 5.16 -0.59 21.33
N MET A 14 3.99 0.03 21.17
CA MET A 14 3.10 -0.23 20.04
C MET A 14 3.72 0.20 18.71
N ASP A 15 4.33 1.39 18.68
CA ASP A 15 5.03 1.91 17.51
C ASP A 15 6.22 1.00 17.15
N HIS A 16 6.99 0.55 18.15
CA HIS A 16 8.10 -0.38 17.95
C HIS A 16 7.63 -1.69 17.31
N VAL A 17 6.56 -2.31 17.84
CA VAL A 17 6.01 -3.57 17.31
C VAL A 17 5.58 -3.44 15.84
N HIS A 18 5.03 -2.30 15.43
CA HIS A 18 4.57 -2.07 14.05
C HIS A 18 5.68 -1.64 13.07
N LEU A 19 6.69 -0.90 13.55
CA LEU A 19 7.71 -0.29 12.70
C LEU A 19 9.00 -1.11 12.61
N SER A 20 9.38 -1.79 13.71
CA SER A 20 10.68 -2.47 13.81
C SER A 20 10.62 -3.86 14.44
N GLY A 21 9.48 -4.23 15.02
CA GLY A 21 9.22 -5.56 15.57
C GLY A 21 8.74 -6.56 14.52
N CYS A 22 8.30 -7.72 15.00
CA CYS A 22 7.93 -8.86 14.15
C CYS A 22 6.45 -8.91 13.73
N LEU A 23 5.63 -7.90 14.04
CA LEU A 23 4.19 -7.96 13.77
C LEU A 23 3.89 -8.14 12.28
N LYS A 24 4.49 -7.30 11.44
CA LYS A 24 4.31 -7.36 9.98
C LYS A 24 4.78 -8.70 9.44
N GLU A 25 5.98 -9.13 9.81
CA GLU A 25 6.55 -10.43 9.41
C GLU A 25 5.62 -11.59 9.76
N LYS A 26 5.20 -11.71 11.03
CA LYS A 26 4.28 -12.77 11.49
C LYS A 26 2.90 -12.73 10.84
N THR A 27 2.44 -11.52 10.48
CA THR A 27 1.17 -11.36 9.76
C THR A 27 1.31 -11.90 8.33
N LEU A 28 2.42 -11.59 7.65
CA LEU A 28 2.70 -12.06 6.30
C LEU A 28 2.93 -13.58 6.24
N GLU A 29 3.48 -14.19 7.30
CA GLU A 29 3.62 -15.66 7.42
C GLU A 29 2.28 -16.41 7.41
N ASN A 30 1.18 -15.78 7.82
CA ASN A 30 -0.15 -16.41 7.86
C ASN A 30 -1.28 -15.44 7.53
N LEU A 31 -1.33 -15.00 6.27
CA LEU A 31 -2.36 -14.08 5.79
C LEU A 31 -3.78 -14.64 5.93
N GLU A 32 -3.98 -15.95 5.79
CA GLU A 32 -5.33 -16.53 5.88
C GLU A 32 -5.93 -16.40 7.27
N LYS A 33 -5.09 -16.44 8.30
CA LYS A 33 -5.52 -16.24 9.68
C LYS A 33 -5.80 -14.78 10.02
N TYR A 34 -5.03 -13.85 9.46
CA TYR A 34 -5.02 -12.45 9.91
C TYR A 34 -5.64 -11.46 8.93
N VAL A 35 -5.84 -11.83 7.66
CA VAL A 35 -6.34 -10.95 6.61
C VAL A 35 -7.58 -11.56 5.94
N VAL A 36 -8.69 -10.84 6.00
CA VAL A 36 -9.93 -11.23 5.31
C VAL A 36 -9.73 -11.07 3.81
N LYS A 37 -9.96 -12.14 3.06
CA LYS A 37 -9.95 -12.14 1.58
C LYS A 37 -11.38 -12.11 1.08
N ASP A 38 -11.74 -11.09 0.32
CA ASP A 38 -13.04 -10.99 -0.34
C ASP A 38 -12.87 -11.06 -1.86
N PRO A 39 -13.33 -12.14 -2.52
CA PRO A 39 -13.17 -12.33 -3.96
C PRO A 39 -13.93 -11.30 -4.81
N ARG A 40 -14.80 -10.48 -4.20
CA ARG A 40 -15.55 -9.43 -4.90
C ARG A 40 -14.75 -8.13 -5.09
N VAL A 41 -13.65 -7.94 -4.36
CA VAL A 41 -12.83 -6.71 -4.42
C VAL A 41 -12.27 -6.45 -5.83
N PRO A 42 -11.68 -7.42 -6.54
CA PRO A 42 -11.19 -7.19 -7.91
C PRO A 42 -12.29 -6.77 -8.88
N LEU A 43 -13.50 -7.34 -8.74
CA LEU A 43 -14.65 -6.99 -9.57
C LEU A 43 -15.09 -5.55 -9.32
N LEU A 44 -15.17 -5.14 -8.04
CA LEU A 44 -15.52 -3.77 -7.67
C LEU A 44 -14.52 -2.76 -8.26
N LEU A 45 -13.22 -2.99 -8.04
CA LEU A 45 -12.17 -2.09 -8.54
C LEU A 45 -12.17 -2.01 -10.07
N SER A 46 -12.41 -3.13 -10.76
CA SER A 46 -12.53 -3.14 -12.23
C SER A 46 -13.68 -2.27 -12.72
N ARG A 47 -14.87 -2.41 -12.10
CA ARG A 47 -16.06 -1.61 -12.45
C ARG A 47 -15.87 -0.12 -12.15
N MET A 48 -15.23 0.22 -11.04
CA MET A 48 -14.91 1.62 -10.75
C MET A 48 -14.01 2.22 -11.83
N LYS A 49 -13.03 1.45 -12.31
CA LYS A 49 -12.09 1.86 -13.34
C LYS A 49 -12.69 2.04 -14.74
N GLU A 50 -13.83 1.40 -15.02
CA GLU A 50 -14.58 1.60 -16.27
C GLU A 50 -15.18 3.00 -16.38
N VAL A 51 -15.46 3.66 -15.25
CA VAL A 51 -16.17 4.95 -15.21
C VAL A 51 -15.37 6.10 -14.58
N ALA A 52 -14.31 5.80 -13.83
CA ALA A 52 -13.51 6.79 -13.11
C ALA A 52 -12.07 6.31 -12.89
N LYS A 53 -11.19 7.23 -12.51
CA LYS A 53 -9.85 6.87 -12.02
C LYS A 53 -9.94 6.31 -10.61
N VAL A 54 -9.12 5.30 -10.30
CA VAL A 54 -9.03 4.67 -8.98
C VAL A 54 -7.63 4.84 -8.42
N PHE A 55 -7.49 5.24 -7.16
CA PHE A 55 -6.17 5.40 -6.54
C PHE A 55 -6.07 4.71 -5.18
N LEU A 56 -4.84 4.37 -4.78
CA LEU A 56 -4.50 3.89 -3.45
C LEU A 56 -3.56 4.90 -2.78
N ALA A 57 -3.91 5.38 -1.59
CA ALA A 57 -3.08 6.24 -0.77
C ALA A 57 -2.98 5.67 0.65
N THR A 58 -1.88 5.01 0.99
CA THR A 58 -1.69 4.29 2.27
C THR A 58 -0.51 4.81 3.08
N ASN A 59 -0.57 4.69 4.42
CA ASN A 59 0.54 5.04 5.31
C ASN A 59 1.58 3.92 5.39
N SER A 60 1.22 2.69 4.98
CA SER A 60 2.13 1.55 4.94
C SER A 60 3.20 1.72 3.87
N ASP A 61 4.35 1.10 4.10
CA ASP A 61 5.42 0.96 3.10
C ASP A 61 5.02 0.00 1.97
N TYR A 62 5.78 0.03 0.87
CA TYR A 62 5.49 -0.80 -0.30
C TYR A 62 5.59 -2.30 -0.01
N SER A 63 6.65 -2.75 0.68
CA SER A 63 6.90 -4.17 0.93
C SER A 63 5.76 -4.83 1.72
N TYR A 64 5.20 -4.12 2.70
CA TYR A 64 4.04 -4.59 3.45
C TYR A 64 2.72 -4.44 2.68
N THR A 65 2.63 -3.52 1.72
CA THR A 65 1.43 -3.34 0.89
C THR A 65 1.32 -4.39 -0.21
N ASP A 66 2.43 -4.72 -0.86
CA ASP A 66 2.47 -5.58 -2.04
C ASP A 66 2.01 -7.02 -1.76
N VAL A 67 2.43 -7.60 -0.63
CA VAL A 67 2.15 -9.01 -0.29
C VAL A 67 0.65 -9.24 0.01
N PRO A 68 -0.01 -8.50 0.92
CA PRO A 68 -1.45 -8.65 1.16
C PRO A 68 -2.28 -8.29 -0.06
N ALA A 69 -1.91 -7.24 -0.81
CA ALA A 69 -2.63 -6.83 -2.02
C ALA A 69 -2.55 -7.90 -3.12
N THR A 70 -1.39 -8.53 -3.29
CA THR A 70 -1.23 -9.67 -4.21
C THR A 70 -2.06 -10.87 -3.76
N SER A 71 -2.09 -11.17 -2.45
CA SER A 71 -2.88 -12.29 -1.90
C SER A 71 -4.39 -12.10 -2.02
N ALA A 72 -4.86 -10.84 -2.08
CA ALA A 72 -6.27 -10.49 -2.19
C ALA A 72 -6.83 -10.59 -3.63
N VAL A 73 -5.98 -10.70 -4.65
CA VAL A 73 -6.39 -10.90 -6.04
C VAL A 73 -6.30 -12.40 -6.35
N PRO A 74 -7.42 -13.14 -6.42
CA PRO A 74 -7.38 -14.57 -6.61
C PRO A 74 -6.86 -14.93 -8.01
N SER A 75 -6.06 -15.99 -8.08
CA SER A 75 -5.82 -16.68 -9.33
C SER A 75 -7.13 -17.27 -9.85
N ALA A 76 -7.59 -16.84 -11.03
CA ALA A 76 -8.83 -17.36 -11.63
C ALA A 76 -8.80 -18.90 -11.68
N PRO A 77 -9.67 -19.60 -10.93
CA PRO A 77 -9.77 -21.06 -11.02
C PRO A 77 -10.69 -21.41 -12.20
N GLY A 78 -10.23 -22.28 -13.11
CA GLY A 78 -11.13 -23.01 -14.01
C GLY A 78 -11.43 -22.40 -15.38
N SER A 79 -10.59 -21.51 -15.90
CA SER A 79 -10.64 -21.14 -17.32
C SER A 79 -9.59 -21.95 -18.08
N ASP A 80 -10.03 -22.83 -18.99
CA ASP A 80 -9.19 -23.52 -19.99
C ASP A 80 -8.42 -22.55 -20.92
N ARG A 81 -8.55 -21.25 -20.69
CA ARG A 81 -7.70 -20.20 -21.22
C ARG A 81 -6.87 -19.65 -20.06
N VAL A 82 -5.56 -19.85 -20.16
CA VAL A 82 -4.53 -19.22 -19.33
C VAL A 82 -4.61 -17.69 -19.51
N ALA A 83 -5.59 -17.05 -18.87
CA ALA A 83 -5.60 -15.60 -18.76
C ALA A 83 -4.48 -15.21 -17.80
N PRO A 84 -3.52 -14.37 -18.21
CA PRO A 84 -2.42 -13.99 -17.34
C PRO A 84 -2.96 -13.33 -16.08
N GLN A 85 -2.39 -13.70 -14.94
CA GLN A 85 -2.71 -13.11 -13.63
C GLN A 85 -2.60 -11.59 -13.72
N ARG A 86 -3.71 -10.90 -13.46
CA ARG A 86 -3.72 -9.43 -13.47
C ARG A 86 -3.08 -8.93 -12.17
N PRO A 87 -1.92 -8.22 -12.21
CA PRO A 87 -1.28 -7.73 -10.99
C PRO A 87 -2.19 -6.72 -10.28
N TRP A 88 -2.21 -6.75 -8.94
CA TRP A 88 -3.07 -5.88 -8.12
C TRP A 88 -2.87 -4.39 -8.45
N ARG A 89 -1.65 -4.00 -8.81
CA ARG A 89 -1.29 -2.62 -9.19
C ARG A 89 -2.13 -2.11 -10.37
N SER A 90 -2.51 -2.99 -11.30
CA SER A 90 -3.25 -2.59 -12.50
C SER A 90 -4.71 -2.19 -12.24
N TYR A 91 -5.25 -2.49 -11.05
CA TYR A 91 -6.56 -2.02 -10.60
C TYR A 91 -6.55 -0.53 -10.20
N PHE A 92 -5.38 0.07 -10.05
CA PHE A 92 -5.21 1.46 -9.67
C PHE A 92 -4.56 2.25 -10.82
N ASP A 93 -4.96 3.51 -10.96
CA ASP A 93 -4.34 4.49 -11.86
C ASP A 93 -3.20 5.25 -11.17
N LEU A 94 -3.26 5.34 -9.84
CA LEU A 94 -2.23 5.94 -9.00
C LEU A 94 -2.08 5.14 -7.70
N ILE A 95 -0.84 4.85 -7.30
CA ILE A 95 -0.52 4.17 -6.06
C ILE A 95 0.50 5.00 -5.30
N VAL A 96 0.16 5.41 -4.08
CA VAL A 96 1.02 6.18 -3.18
C VAL A 96 1.10 5.46 -1.83
N VAL A 97 2.30 5.02 -1.48
CA VAL A 97 2.63 4.42 -0.18
C VAL A 97 3.31 5.47 0.71
N ASP A 98 3.56 5.14 1.99
CA ASP A 98 4.23 6.04 2.94
C ASP A 98 3.64 7.46 3.00
N THR A 99 2.33 7.62 2.83
CA THR A 99 1.71 8.96 2.70
C THR A 99 1.81 9.81 3.97
N ARG A 100 2.06 9.21 5.14
CA ARG A 100 2.14 9.90 6.45
C ARG A 100 0.90 10.74 6.77
N LYS A 101 -0.30 10.30 6.38
CA LYS A 101 -1.56 10.94 6.78
C LYS A 101 -1.60 11.10 8.32
N PRO A 102 -1.98 12.27 8.85
CA PRO A 102 -2.67 13.37 8.16
C PRO A 102 -1.77 14.38 7.43
N LEU A 103 -0.44 14.34 7.59
CA LEU A 103 0.51 15.29 6.98
C LEU A 103 0.35 15.39 5.45
N PHE A 104 -0.01 14.27 4.81
CA PHE A 104 -0.35 14.18 3.38
C PHE A 104 -1.36 15.24 2.90
N PHE A 105 -2.31 15.62 3.75
CA PHE A 105 -3.37 16.59 3.42
C PHE A 105 -2.99 18.05 3.72
N ALA A 106 -1.77 18.26 4.22
CA ALA A 106 -1.17 19.57 4.47
C ALA A 106 0.05 19.72 3.55
N GLU A 107 1.24 20.00 4.11
CA GLU A 107 2.49 20.17 3.35
C GLU A 107 3.10 18.85 2.81
N GLY A 108 2.61 17.70 3.27
CA GLY A 108 3.07 16.39 2.82
C GLY A 108 4.57 16.14 3.01
N THR A 109 5.13 15.36 2.09
CA THR A 109 6.56 15.01 2.07
C THR A 109 7.11 14.98 0.65
N VAL A 110 8.42 14.86 0.51
CA VAL A 110 9.07 14.70 -0.81
C VAL A 110 8.49 13.49 -1.54
N LEU A 111 7.95 13.71 -2.74
CA LEU A 111 7.47 12.63 -3.61
C LEU A 111 8.66 11.83 -4.17
N ARG A 112 8.63 10.52 -3.98
CA ARG A 112 9.63 9.59 -4.52
C ARG A 112 8.97 8.48 -5.32
N GLN A 113 9.74 7.81 -6.17
CA GLN A 113 9.27 6.63 -6.90
C GLN A 113 9.83 5.36 -6.26
N VAL A 114 8.99 4.34 -6.11
CA VAL A 114 9.39 3.03 -5.60
C VAL A 114 9.94 2.18 -6.75
N ASN A 115 11.07 1.53 -6.52
CA ASN A 115 11.52 0.42 -7.35
C ASN A 115 10.74 -0.84 -6.92
N THR A 116 9.74 -1.23 -7.70
CA THR A 116 8.83 -2.32 -7.35
C THR A 116 9.47 -3.70 -7.33
N ASP A 117 10.65 -3.87 -7.93
CA ASP A 117 11.38 -5.15 -7.94
C ASP A 117 12.17 -5.37 -6.64
N THR A 118 12.55 -4.27 -5.98
CA THR A 118 13.36 -4.30 -4.74
C THR A 118 12.62 -3.79 -3.51
N GLY A 119 11.51 -3.08 -3.69
CA GLY A 119 10.79 -2.34 -2.66
C GLY A 119 11.46 -1.06 -2.20
N ASN A 120 12.68 -0.76 -2.66
CA ASN A 120 13.43 0.43 -2.26
C ASN A 120 12.98 1.70 -2.99
N LEU A 121 13.19 2.86 -2.36
CA LEU A 121 12.96 4.15 -3.00
C LEU A 121 14.08 4.47 -3.98
N ARG A 122 13.70 4.94 -5.18
CA ARG A 122 14.66 5.54 -6.13
C ARG A 122 15.22 6.83 -5.51
N MET A 123 16.50 7.09 -5.79
CA MET A 123 17.17 8.30 -5.28
C MET A 123 16.61 9.56 -5.94
N GLY A 124 16.44 10.61 -5.13
CA GLY A 124 15.97 11.92 -5.57
C GLY A 124 14.46 12.10 -5.50
N THR A 125 14.03 13.34 -5.72
CA THR A 125 12.61 13.72 -5.85
C THR A 125 12.11 13.34 -7.23
N TYR A 126 10.92 12.76 -7.30
CA TYR A 126 10.28 12.45 -8.57
C TYR A 126 9.66 13.71 -9.18
N THR A 127 10.02 14.05 -10.42
CA THR A 127 9.54 15.23 -11.15
C THR A 127 8.93 14.89 -12.52
N GLY A 128 8.75 13.60 -12.81
CA GLY A 128 8.19 13.11 -14.08
C GLY A 128 6.66 13.11 -14.10
N PRO A 129 6.05 12.82 -15.28
CA PRO A 129 4.61 12.62 -15.39
C PRO A 129 4.18 11.30 -14.74
N LEU A 130 2.97 11.22 -14.20
CA LEU A 130 2.45 9.97 -13.62
C LEU A 130 2.47 8.83 -14.64
N GLN A 131 3.04 7.68 -14.24
CA GLN A 131 3.21 6.51 -15.09
C GLN A 131 2.24 5.39 -14.69
N HIS A 132 1.67 4.72 -15.68
CA HIS A 132 0.80 3.57 -15.45
C HIS A 132 1.55 2.47 -14.69
N CYS A 133 0.91 1.89 -13.67
CA CYS A 133 1.47 0.86 -12.76
C CYS A 133 2.70 1.30 -11.94
N ALA A 134 3.11 2.57 -12.00
CA ALA A 134 4.15 3.08 -11.12
C ALA A 134 3.61 3.23 -9.68
N VAL A 135 4.52 3.11 -8.73
CA VAL A 135 4.24 3.29 -7.31
C VAL A 135 5.08 4.45 -6.80
N TYR A 136 4.43 5.35 -6.07
CA TYR A 136 5.04 6.51 -5.45
C TYR A 136 5.05 6.38 -3.94
N SER A 137 5.94 7.12 -3.28
CA SER A 137 6.09 7.16 -1.82
C SER A 137 6.10 8.61 -1.36
N GLY A 138 5.37 8.90 -0.28
CA GLY A 138 5.24 10.24 0.29
C GLY A 138 4.31 11.15 -0.51
N GLY A 139 4.77 12.36 -0.83
CA GLY A 139 4.00 13.37 -1.55
C GLY A 139 2.97 14.10 -0.68
N GLU A 140 2.05 14.78 -1.35
CA GLU A 140 0.93 15.54 -0.78
C GLU A 140 -0.34 15.30 -1.62
N SER A 141 -1.50 15.59 -1.04
CA SER A 141 -2.81 15.35 -1.68
C SER A 141 -3.02 16.12 -2.97
N ALA A 142 -2.31 17.24 -3.18
CA ALA A 142 -2.34 18.01 -4.43
C ALA A 142 -1.86 17.21 -5.65
N TRP A 143 -1.08 16.14 -5.46
CA TRP A 143 -0.65 15.25 -6.54
C TRP A 143 -1.71 14.23 -6.97
N ALA A 144 -2.75 14.03 -6.15
CA ALA A 144 -3.80 13.05 -6.40
C ALA A 144 -5.06 13.65 -7.06
N GLY A 145 -5.10 14.98 -7.24
CA GLY A 145 -6.22 15.73 -7.84
C GLY A 145 -6.11 15.93 -9.34
#